data_AF-A0A9P4QPF7-F1
#
_entry.id   AF-A0A9P4QPF7-F1
#
_cell.length_a   1.000
_cell.length_b   1.000
_cell.length_c   1.000
_cell.angle_alpha   90.00
_cell.angle_beta   90.00
_cell.angle_gamma   90.00
#
_symmetry.space_group_name_H-M   'P 1'
#
loop_
_entity.id
_entity.type
_entity.pdbx_description
1 polymer ?
#
loop_
_entity_poly.entity_id
_entity_poly.type
_entity_poly.pdbx_seq_one_letter_code
_entity_poly.pdbx_strand_id
1 'polypeptide(L)'
;MSSYLPALHTMFAFGDLYAHTGRIDAAKEMYYRALAGYASVQGPASKWCRELENRLQALKVASAEPNNDQIEPKEMEASKPSSSLKRIFRKLRIRSGAG
;
A
#
# COMPACT_ATOMS: atom_id res chain seq x y z
N MET A 1 11.72 20.22 -8.96
CA MET A 1 10.33 19.76 -8.76
C MET A 1 10.03 19.80 -7.27
N SER A 2 9.16 20.70 -6.82
CA SER A 2 8.74 20.77 -5.41
C SER A 2 7.84 19.58 -5.08
N SER A 3 8.46 18.49 -4.68
CA SER A 3 7.75 17.26 -4.29
C SER A 3 6.96 17.51 -3.00
N TYR A 4 5.63 17.50 -3.10
CA TYR A 4 4.70 17.69 -1.98
C TYR A 4 4.55 16.37 -1.20
N LEU A 5 5.01 16.33 0.06
CA LEU A 5 5.02 15.10 0.89
C LEU A 5 3.66 14.38 0.96
N PRO A 6 2.51 15.07 1.10
CA PRO A 6 1.22 14.38 1.09
C PRO A 6 0.86 13.73 -0.24
N ALA A 7 1.32 14.25 -1.38
CA ALA A 7 1.16 13.59 -2.67
C ALA A 7 1.95 12.27 -2.72
N LEU A 8 3.17 12.25 -2.18
CA LEU A 8 3.98 11.03 -2.09
C LEU A 8 3.33 9.98 -1.18
N HIS A 9 2.76 10.41 -0.07
CA HIS A 9 2.01 9.53 0.83
C HIS A 9 0.76 8.96 0.15
N THR A 10 0.10 9.77 -0.69
CA THR A 10 -1.06 9.33 -1.47
C THR A 10 -0.66 8.27 -2.51
N MET A 11 0.46 8.45 -3.21
CA MET A 11 1.02 7.45 -4.12
C MET A 11 1.34 6.14 -3.39
N PHE A 12 1.93 6.22 -2.19
CA PHE A 12 2.19 5.03 -1.37
C PHE A 12 0.90 4.28 -1.02
N ALA A 13 -0.15 4.99 -0.59
CA ALA A 13 -1.45 4.39 -0.29
C ALA A 13 -2.13 3.78 -1.53
N PHE A 14 -1.94 4.37 -2.72
CA PHE A 14 -2.39 3.74 -3.96
C PHE A 14 -1.64 2.45 -4.28
N GLY A 15 -0.32 2.41 -4.03
CA GLY A 15 0.46 1.19 -4.15
C GLY A 15 -0.10 0.06 -3.29
N ASP A 16 -0.39 0.37 -2.02
CA ASP A 16 -1.04 -0.58 -1.11
C ASP A 16 -2.39 -1.04 -1.66
N LEU A 17 -3.26 -0.12 -2.05
CA LEU A 17 -4.57 -0.46 -2.62
C LEU A 17 -4.44 -1.38 -3.83
N TYR A 18 -3.53 -1.09 -4.75
CA TYR A 18 -3.33 -1.92 -5.94
C TYR A 18 -2.81 -3.31 -5.60
N ALA A 19 -1.86 -3.42 -4.67
CA ALA A 19 -1.35 -4.70 -4.18
C ALA A 19 -2.47 -5.57 -3.58
N HIS A 20 -3.35 -4.96 -2.77
CA HIS A 20 -4.48 -5.68 -2.17
C HIS A 20 -5.54 -6.09 -3.20
N THR A 21 -5.66 -5.35 -4.31
CA THR A 21 -6.57 -5.72 -5.43
C THR A 21 -5.93 -6.68 -6.44
N GLY A 22 -4.72 -7.19 -6.19
CA GLY A 22 -4.01 -8.09 -7.12
C GLY A 22 -3.41 -7.40 -8.35
N ARG A 23 -3.47 -6.07 -8.43
CA ARG A 23 -2.91 -5.27 -9.55
C ARG A 23 -1.45 -4.96 -9.28
N ILE A 24 -0.61 -5.98 -9.38
CA ILE A 24 0.80 -5.94 -8.96
C ILE A 24 1.63 -4.91 -9.75
N ASP A 25 1.41 -4.78 -11.06
CA ASP A 25 2.18 -3.85 -11.89
C ASP A 25 1.87 -2.39 -11.56
N ALA A 26 0.57 -2.07 -11.38
CA ALA A 26 0.14 -0.74 -10.95
C ALA A 26 0.65 -0.41 -9.53
N ALA A 27 0.71 -1.41 -8.64
CA ALA A 27 1.27 -1.24 -7.30
C ALA A 27 2.76 -0.87 -7.34
N LYS A 28 3.54 -1.62 -8.13
CA LYS A 28 4.98 -1.34 -8.34
C LYS A 28 5.20 0.06 -8.89
N GLU A 29 4.40 0.47 -9.88
CA GLU A 29 4.51 1.80 -10.48
C GLU A 29 4.30 2.91 -9.43
N MET A 30 3.26 2.80 -8.60
CA MET A 30 3.00 3.78 -7.55
C MET A 30 4.12 3.82 -6.50
N TYR A 31 4.64 2.66 -6.11
CA TYR A 31 5.76 2.58 -5.17
C TYR A 31 7.05 3.21 -5.73
N TYR A 32 7.38 2.98 -7.00
CA TYR A 32 8.56 3.62 -7.61
C TYR A 32 8.42 5.14 -7.70
N ARG A 33 7.25 5.65 -8.08
CA ARG A 33 6.99 7.10 -8.12
C ARG A 33 7.13 7.74 -6.72
N ALA A 34 6.57 7.09 -5.70
CA ALA A 34 6.72 7.52 -4.32
C ALA A 34 8.18 7.47 -3.86
N LEU A 35 8.92 6.41 -4.21
CA LEU A 35 10.31 6.19 -3.80
C LEU A 35 11.22 7.28 -4.35
N ALA A 36 11.10 7.60 -5.64
CA ALA A 36 11.86 8.69 -6.26
C ALA A 36 11.55 10.04 -5.60
N GLY A 37 10.28 10.30 -5.30
CA GLY A 37 9.87 11.51 -4.59
C GLY A 37 10.45 11.60 -3.18
N TYR A 38 10.36 10.52 -2.38
CA TYR A 38 10.89 10.51 -1.02
C TYR A 38 12.41 10.63 -1.00
N ALA A 39 13.10 9.95 -1.92
CA ALA A 39 14.55 10.08 -2.07
C ALA A 39 14.95 11.53 -2.40
N SER A 40 14.17 12.23 -3.23
CA SER A 40 14.43 13.64 -3.57
C SER A 40 14.19 14.62 -2.43
N VAL A 41 13.20 14.36 -1.55
CA VAL A 41 12.81 15.31 -0.47
C VAL A 41 13.53 15.03 0.84
N GLN A 42 13.67 13.76 1.21
CA GLN A 42 14.16 13.32 2.52
C GLN A 42 15.47 12.54 2.43
N GLY A 43 15.94 12.24 1.21
CA GLY A 43 17.11 11.41 0.99
C GLY A 43 16.79 9.91 0.90
N PRO A 44 17.70 9.11 0.31
CA PRO A 44 17.50 7.69 0.06
C PRO A 44 17.45 6.84 1.33
N ALA A 45 18.06 7.30 2.42
CA ALA A 45 18.04 6.60 3.72
C ALA A 45 16.78 6.92 4.56
N SER A 46 15.77 7.58 3.99
CA SER A 46 14.54 7.88 4.73
C SER A 46 13.76 6.61 5.07
N LYS A 47 13.05 6.63 6.20
CA LYS A 47 12.15 5.53 6.61
C LYS A 47 11.20 5.11 5.49
N TRP A 48 10.70 6.08 4.72
CA TRP A 48 9.75 5.85 3.64
C TRP A 48 10.38 5.14 2.44
N CYS A 49 11.62 5.51 2.08
CA CYS A 49 12.37 4.81 1.03
C CYS A 49 12.56 3.33 1.38
N ARG A 50 13.01 3.03 2.60
CA ARG A 50 13.21 1.66 3.07
C ARG A 50 11.91 0.85 3.07
N GLU A 51 10.79 1.45 3.50
CA GLU A 51 9.49 0.77 3.48
C GLU A 51 9.03 0.46 2.05
N LEU A 52 9.19 1.42 1.13
CA LEU A 52 8.83 1.23 -0.28
C LEU A 52 9.65 0.11 -0.93
N GLU A 53 10.94 0.03 -0.63
CA GLU A 53 11.81 -1.07 -1.08
C GLU A 53 11.34 -2.43 -0.56
N ASN A 54 10.99 -2.52 0.74
CA ASN A 54 10.44 -3.74 1.34
C ASN A 54 9.16 -4.19 0.62
N ARG A 55 8.25 -3.26 0.32
CA ARG A 55 6.99 -3.57 -0.40
C ARG A 55 7.26 -4.07 -1.81
N LEU A 56 8.17 -3.41 -2.53
CA LEU A 56 8.57 -3.84 -3.88
C LEU A 56 9.20 -5.23 -3.87
N GLN A 57 9.99 -5.56 -2.85
CA GLN A 57 10.57 -6.88 -2.68
C GLN A 57 9.49 -7.94 -2.39
N ALA A 58 8.51 -7.63 -1.53
CA ALA A 58 7.38 -8.52 -1.26
C ALA A 58 6.55 -8.82 -2.52
N LEU A 59 6.30 -7.81 -3.36
CA LEU A 59 5.62 -7.99 -4.65
C LEU A 59 6.43 -8.83 -5.65
N LYS A 60 7.77 -8.80 -5.57
CA LYS A 60 8.63 -9.63 -6.42
C LYS A 60 8.57 -11.09 -6.01
N VAL A 61 8.52 -11.38 -4.72
CA VAL A 61 8.35 -12.74 -4.18
C VAL A 61 6.98 -13.29 -4.57
N ALA A 62 5.91 -12.50 -4.39
CA ALA A 62 4.55 -12.91 -4.77
C ALA A 62 4.39 -13.19 -6.29
N SER A 63 5.23 -12.59 -7.13
CA SER A 63 5.23 -12.82 -8.57
C SER A 63 6.10 -14.00 -9.01
N ALA A 64 6.93 -14.55 -8.12
CA ALA A 64 7.86 -15.63 -8.42
C ALA A 64 7.35 -17.02 -7.99
N GLU A 65 6.24 -17.08 -7.26
CA GLU A 65 5.58 -18.33 -6.90
C GLU A 65 4.71 -18.83 -8.08
N PRO A 66 4.95 -20.04 -8.63
CA PRO A 66 3.98 -20.70 -9.48
C PRO A 66 2.82 -21.20 -8.60
N ASN A 67 1.59 -20.81 -8.94
CA ASN A 67 0.38 -21.18 -8.21
C ASN A 67 0.34 -22.68 -7.85
N ASN A 68 0.15 -23.00 -6.56
CA ASN A 68 -0.47 -24.24 -6.15
C ASN A 68 -1.37 -24.00 -4.94
N ASP A 69 -2.61 -24.48 -5.03
CA ASP A 69 -3.69 -24.27 -4.09
C ASP A 69 -3.34 -24.76 -2.68
N GLN A 70 -3.56 -23.89 -1.68
CA GLN A 70 -4.18 -24.24 -0.39
C GLN A 70 -4.43 -23.00 0.48
N ILE A 71 -5.68 -22.88 0.88
CA ILE A 71 -6.27 -21.88 1.78
C ILE A 71 -5.77 -22.13 3.21
N GLU A 72 -5.27 -21.09 3.87
CA GLU A 72 -5.22 -20.99 5.34
C GLU A 72 -5.44 -19.50 5.70
N PRO A 73 -6.54 -19.13 6.39
CA PRO A 73 -6.76 -17.77 6.85
C PRO A 73 -5.81 -17.50 8.02
N LYS A 74 -4.58 -17.09 7.73
CA LYS A 74 -3.69 -16.55 8.76
C LYS A 74 -4.11 -15.13 9.09
N GLU A 75 -5.04 -15.05 10.04
CA GLU A 75 -5.16 -13.92 10.93
C GLU A 75 -3.76 -13.58 11.49
N MET A 76 -3.15 -12.47 11.06
CA MET A 76 -2.18 -11.81 11.91
C MET A 76 -1.93 -10.34 11.56
N GLU A 77 -2.28 -9.52 12.55
CA GLU A 77 -1.78 -8.17 12.82
C GLU A 77 -2.05 -7.11 11.76
N ALA A 78 -3.34 -6.73 11.70
CA ALA A 78 -3.76 -5.41 11.29
C ALA A 78 -2.98 -4.34 12.08
N SER A 79 -1.93 -3.78 11.47
CA SER A 79 -1.36 -2.51 11.90
C SER A 79 -2.52 -1.51 11.95
N LYS A 80 -2.89 -1.12 13.17
CA LYS A 80 -4.17 -0.46 13.47
C LYS A 80 -4.36 0.72 12.52
N PRO A 81 -5.49 0.79 11.78
CA PRO A 81 -5.71 1.87 10.85
C PRO A 81 -5.66 3.21 11.61
N SER A 82 -4.92 4.16 11.05
CA SER A 82 -4.91 5.56 11.47
C SER A 82 -6.34 6.01 11.75
N SER A 83 -6.55 6.68 12.90
CA SER A 83 -7.86 6.99 13.48
C SER A 83 -8.82 7.67 12.49
N SER A 84 -8.30 8.37 11.49
CA SER A 84 -9.05 9.00 10.40
C SER A 84 -9.80 8.02 9.50
N LEU A 85 -9.22 6.84 9.20
CA LEU A 85 -9.82 5.85 8.31
C LEU A 85 -10.91 5.02 9.01
N LYS A 86 -10.80 4.80 10.32
CA LYS A 86 -11.83 4.08 11.12
C LYS A 86 -13.21 4.75 11.04
N ARG A 87 -13.26 6.08 10.87
CA ARG A 87 -14.51 6.85 10.77
C ARG A 87 -15.20 6.66 9.43
N ILE A 88 -14.43 6.51 8.34
CA ILE A 88 -14.95 6.32 6.99
C ILE A 88 -15.55 4.92 6.86
N PHE A 89 -14.84 3.89 7.32
CA PHE A 89 -15.34 2.51 7.27
C PHE A 89 -16.58 2.27 8.13
N ARG A 90 -16.71 2.95 9.28
CA ARG A 90 -17.95 2.90 10.09
C ARG A 90 -19.15 3.51 9.36
N LYS A 91 -18.95 4.56 8.57
CA LYS A 91 -20.05 5.19 7.80
C LYS A 91 -20.49 4.35 6.60
N LEU A 92 -19.61 3.54 6.00
CA LEU A 92 -19.98 2.68 4.87
C LEU A 92 -20.80 1.44 5.29
N ARG A 93 -20.65 0.93 6.52
CA ARG A 93 -21.34 -0.29 6.98
C ARG A 93 -22.84 -0.12 7.23
N ILE A 94 -23.35 1.11 7.33
CA ILE A 94 -24.73 1.38 7.78
C ILE A 94 -25.70 1.57 6.60
N ARG A 95 -25.25 1.65 5.34
CA ARG A 95 -26.11 2.09 4.22
C ARG A 95 -26.65 1.00 3.29
N SER A 96 -26.40 -0.29 3.55
CA SER A 96 -26.81 -1.40 2.66
C SER A 96 -27.93 -2.28 3.24
N GLY A 97 -28.87 -1.70 3.97
CA GLY A 97 -30.00 -2.45 4.54
C GLY A 97 -31.20 -1.56 4.83
N ALA A 98 -31.85 -1.03 3.80
CA ALA A 98 -33.24 -0.60 3.79
C ALA A 98 -33.65 -0.19 2.37
N GLY A 99 -34.63 -0.88 1.79
CA GLY A 99 -35.24 -0.57 0.51
C GLY A 99 -35.41 -1.80 -0.36
#